data_AF-X1EIC6-F1
#
_entry.id   AF-X1EIC6-F1
#
_cell.length_a   1.000
_cell.length_b   1.000
_cell.length_c   1.000
_cell.angle_alpha   90.00
_cell.angle_beta   90.00
_cell.angle_gamma   90.00
#
_symmetry.space_group_name_H-M   'P 1'
#
loop_
_entity.id
_entity.type
_entity.pdbx_description
1 polymer ?
#
loop_
_entity_poly.entity_id
_entity_poly.type
_entity_poly.pdbx_seq_one_letter_code
_entity_poly.pdbx_strand_id
1 'polypeptide(L)'
;ICGSGGGHGNGFFANQNEQVKIVVADSHGSTLATRLFFVFWGGRPGAEPIEIRDGKLIYFDASDTYDSMRSISMPPTTIDWIAARTPIWLR
;
A
#
# COMPACT_ATOMS: atom_id res chain seq x y z
N ILE A 1 -16.01 -8.00 0.61
CA ILE A 1 -15.40 -6.67 0.82
C ILE A 1 -15.10 -6.53 2.30
N CYS A 2 -13.84 -6.39 2.68
CA CYS A 2 -13.42 -5.84 3.97
C CYS A 2 -11.92 -5.45 3.86
N GLY A 3 -11.67 -4.25 3.35
CA GLY A 3 -10.39 -3.57 3.54
C GLY A 3 -10.53 -2.72 4.80
N SER A 4 -9.68 -2.96 5.80
CA SER A 4 -9.67 -2.13 7.00
C SER A 4 -9.06 -0.78 6.64
N GLY A 5 -9.90 0.22 6.42
CA GLY A 5 -9.50 1.61 6.33
C GLY A 5 -8.97 2.06 7.69
N GLY A 6 -7.65 2.03 7.87
CA GLY A 6 -6.98 2.57 9.05
C GLY A 6 -6.89 4.08 8.93
N GLY A 7 -7.53 4.78 9.87
CA GLY A 7 -7.73 6.23 9.85
C GLY A 7 -6.47 7.09 9.74
N HIS A 8 -6.72 8.35 9.41
CA HIS A 8 -5.74 9.42 9.26
C HIS A 8 -4.93 9.64 10.55
N GLY A 9 -3.71 9.10 10.59
CA GLY A 9 -2.70 9.47 11.58
C GLY A 9 -1.79 10.55 11.01
N ASN A 10 -1.64 11.67 11.72
CA ASN A 10 -0.75 12.76 11.32
C ASN A 10 0.70 12.38 11.69
N GLY A 11 1.50 11.92 10.73
CA GLY A 11 2.93 11.63 10.89
C GLY A 11 3.48 10.67 9.85
N PHE A 12 4.78 10.76 9.56
CA PHE A 12 5.50 9.97 8.53
C PHE A 12 5.38 8.44 8.68
N PHE A 13 4.88 7.92 9.81
CA PHE A 13 4.76 6.49 10.10
C PHE A 13 3.45 6.11 10.80
N ALA A 14 2.42 6.97 10.75
CA ALA A 14 1.33 6.91 11.72
C ALA A 14 0.46 5.64 11.68
N ASN A 15 0.56 4.81 10.64
CA ASN A 15 -0.30 3.63 10.45
C ASN A 15 0.46 2.29 10.26
N GLN A 16 1.80 2.25 10.36
CA GLN A 16 2.56 1.22 9.62
C GLN A 16 3.69 0.48 10.38
N ASN A 17 3.86 0.69 11.68
CA ASN A 17 4.98 0.10 12.45
C ASN A 17 4.50 -0.83 13.59
N GLU A 18 3.55 -1.72 13.32
CA GLU A 18 3.22 -2.76 14.29
C GLU A 18 4.27 -3.89 14.21
N GLN A 19 4.94 -4.16 15.34
CA GLN A 19 5.92 -5.24 15.44
C GLN A 19 5.27 -6.43 16.16
N VAL A 20 5.25 -7.58 15.50
CA VAL A 20 4.73 -8.82 16.07
C VAL A 20 5.86 -9.78 16.43
N LYS A 21 5.75 -10.42 17.60
CA LYS A 21 6.69 -11.42 18.08
C LYS A 21 6.07 -12.80 17.93
N ILE A 22 6.66 -13.61 17.07
CA ILE A 22 6.30 -15.03 16.97
C ILE A 22 7.25 -15.82 17.87
N VAL A 23 6.67 -16.61 18.77
CA VAL A 23 7.40 -17.50 19.67
C VAL A 23 6.97 -18.93 19.36
N VAL A 24 7.95 -19.81 19.14
CA VAL A 24 7.74 -21.25 19.04
C VAL A 24 8.12 -21.84 20.39
N ALA A 25 7.20 -22.57 21.01
CA ALA A 25 7.42 -23.24 22.29
C ALA A 25 7.21 -24.76 22.17
N ASP A 26 7.83 -25.52 23.06
CA ASP A 26 7.61 -26.97 23.20
C ASP A 26 6.28 -27.27 23.92
N SER A 27 5.96 -28.56 24.08
CA SER A 27 4.75 -29.03 24.78
C SER A 27 4.70 -28.70 26.27
N HIS A 28 5.85 -28.32 26.86
CA HIS A 28 5.96 -27.92 28.26
C HIS A 28 5.96 -26.40 28.43
N GLY A 29 5.88 -25.64 27.33
CA GLY A 29 5.87 -24.18 27.33
C GLY A 29 7.25 -23.53 27.26
N SER A 30 8.33 -24.30 27.12
CA SER A 30 9.68 -23.76 26.97
C SER A 30 9.85 -23.14 25.58
N THR A 31 10.45 -21.96 25.50
CA THR A 31 10.68 -21.28 24.21
C THR A 31 11.80 -21.97 23.43
N LEU A 32 11.50 -22.43 22.22
CA LEU A 32 12.44 -23.03 21.28
C LEU A 32 12.99 -22.00 20.29
N ALA A 33 12.17 -21.03 19.88
CA ALA A 33 12.60 -19.96 18.98
C ALA A 33 11.75 -18.70 19.18
N THR A 34 12.33 -17.54 18.87
CA THR A 34 11.62 -16.25 18.82
C THR A 34 12.07 -15.48 17.59
N ARG A 35 11.11 -14.89 16.87
CA ARG A 35 11.40 -13.99 15.75
C ARG A 35 10.47 -12.78 15.75
N LEU A 36 11.06 -11.63 15.47
CA LEU A 36 10.36 -10.36 15.32
C LEU A 36 10.07 -10.10 13.84
N PHE A 37 8.85 -9.64 13.57
CA PHE A 37 8.41 -9.24 12.23
C PHE A 37 7.78 -7.86 12.28
N PHE A 38 7.96 -7.10 11.22
CA PHE A 38 7.24 -5.86 10.98
C PHE A 38 6.03 -6.15 10.11
N VAL A 39 4.85 -5.71 10.54
CA VAL A 39 3.61 -5.85 9.79
C VAL A 39 3.25 -4.50 9.19
N PHE A 40 3.14 -4.48 7.86
CA PHE A 40 2.69 -3.33 7.11
C PHE A 40 1.21 -3.54 6.77
N TRP A 41 0.33 -2.81 7.44
CA TRP A 41 -1.10 -2.81 7.17
C TRP A 41 -1.40 -1.78 6.07
N GLY A 42 -2.13 -2.18 5.03
CA GLY A 42 -2.54 -1.30 3.93
C GLY A 42 -1.68 -1.39 2.66
N GLY A 43 -0.59 -2.14 2.65
CA GLY A 43 0.25 -2.32 1.47
C GLY A 43 1.63 -2.86 1.82
N ARG A 44 2.45 -3.15 0.81
CA ARG A 44 3.89 -3.39 1.00
C ARG A 44 4.59 -2.03 0.92
N PRO A 45 5.70 -1.78 1.64
CA PRO A 45 6.52 -0.60 1.39
C PRO A 45 6.88 -0.51 -0.10
N GLY A 46 6.51 0.60 -0.74
CA GLY A 46 6.62 0.75 -2.19
C GLY A 46 5.52 0.04 -2.98
N ALA A 47 4.36 -0.20 -2.41
CA ALA A 47 3.11 -0.61 -3.04
C ALA A 47 1.95 -0.03 -2.23
N GLU A 48 1.93 1.30 -2.15
CA GLU A 48 0.99 2.07 -1.34
C GLU A 48 -0.46 1.80 -1.77
N PRO A 49 -1.42 1.81 -0.84
CA PRO A 49 -2.83 1.64 -1.15
C PRO A 49 -3.33 2.74 -2.10
N ILE A 50 -4.43 2.44 -2.80
CA ILE A 50 -5.12 3.44 -3.62
C ILE A 50 -5.71 4.49 -2.67
N GLU A 51 -5.40 5.76 -2.92
CA GLU A 51 -5.85 6.90 -2.10
C GLU A 51 -6.51 7.97 -2.95
N ILE A 52 -7.48 8.68 -2.38
CA ILE A 52 -8.04 9.90 -2.99
C ILE A 52 -7.59 11.08 -2.12
N ARG A 53 -6.82 12.00 -2.70
CA ARG A 53 -6.32 13.19 -2.01
C ARG A 53 -6.25 14.36 -2.98
N ASP A 54 -6.59 15.56 -2.52
CA ASP A 54 -6.51 16.82 -3.29
C ASP A 54 -7.19 16.76 -4.67
N GLY A 55 -8.34 16.08 -4.74
CA GLY A 55 -9.07 15.90 -5.99
C GLY A 55 -8.34 15.01 -7.00
N LYS A 56 -7.47 14.11 -6.55
CA LYS A 56 -6.78 13.12 -7.38
C LYS A 56 -6.90 11.72 -6.80
N LEU A 57 -7.01 10.73 -7.68
CA LEU A 57 -6.82 9.32 -7.38
C LEU A 57 -5.33 9.01 -7.51
N ILE A 58 -4.72 8.50 -6.45
CA ILE A 58 -3.31 8.12 -6.37
C ILE A 58 -3.25 6.61 -6.27
N TYR A 59 -2.43 5.96 -7.11
CA TYR A 59 -2.31 4.50 -7.14
C TYR A 59 -0.90 4.03 -7.49
N PHE A 60 -0.60 2.79 -7.14
CA PHE A 60 0.64 2.13 -7.49
C PHE A 60 0.48 1.25 -8.75
N ASP A 61 1.27 1.54 -9.79
CA ASP A 61 1.35 0.76 -11.02
C ASP A 61 2.58 -0.16 -10.98
N ALA A 62 2.35 -1.44 -10.68
CA ALA A 62 3.40 -2.44 -10.61
C ALA A 62 4.04 -2.78 -11.97
N SER A 63 3.46 -2.31 -13.08
CA SER A 63 4.04 -2.49 -14.42
C SER A 63 5.08 -1.43 -14.78
N ASP A 64 5.13 -0.31 -14.05
CA ASP A 64 6.12 0.73 -14.28
C ASP A 64 7.43 0.45 -13.53
N THR A 65 8.50 0.32 -14.30
CA THR A 65 9.88 0.07 -13.84
C THR A 65 10.61 1.29 -13.27
N TYR A 66 10.15 2.52 -13.52
CA TYR A 66 10.85 3.76 -13.14
C TYR A 66 10.14 4.54 -12.04
N ASP A 67 8.84 4.79 -12.18
CA ASP A 67 8.03 5.48 -11.18
C ASP A 67 6.65 4.85 -11.08
N SER A 68 6.55 3.92 -10.15
CA SER A 68 5.33 3.16 -9.92
C SER A 68 4.22 3.99 -9.27
N MET A 69 4.47 5.22 -8.80
CA MET A 69 3.42 6.05 -8.20
C MET A 69 2.73 6.92 -9.27
N ARG A 70 1.44 6.68 -9.50
CA ARG A 70 0.63 7.37 -10.50
C ARG A 70 -0.47 8.20 -9.86
N SER A 71 -0.91 9.24 -10.56
CA SER A 71 -2.09 10.02 -10.15
C SER A 71 -2.97 10.40 -11.33
N ILE A 72 -4.28 10.37 -11.12
CA ILE A 72 -5.31 10.77 -12.09
C ILE A 72 -6.19 11.83 -11.43
N SER A 73 -6.55 12.88 -12.17
CA SER A 73 -7.45 13.92 -11.63
C SER A 73 -8.86 13.37 -11.40
N MET A 74 -9.56 13.91 -10.42
CA MET A 74 -10.94 13.57 -10.09
C MET A 74 -11.81 14.84 -10.18
N PRO A 75 -12.79 14.91 -11.12
CA PRO A 75 -13.08 13.89 -12.13
C PRO A 75 -11.96 13.77 -13.18
N PRO A 76 -11.81 12.60 -13.83
CA PRO A 76 -10.82 12.42 -14.89
C PRO A 76 -11.05 13.39 -16.04
N THR A 77 -9.96 13.93 -16.58
CA THR A 77 -10.00 14.81 -17.74
C THR A 77 -10.31 14.02 -19.02
N THR A 78 -10.72 14.71 -20.09
CA THR A 78 -10.93 14.06 -21.40
C THR A 78 -9.66 13.38 -21.91
N ILE A 79 -8.47 13.90 -21.59
CA ILE A 79 -7.18 13.29 -21.96
C ILE A 79 -6.97 11.98 -21.21
N ASP A 80 -7.27 11.94 -19.91
CA ASP A 80 -7.17 10.72 -19.10
C ASP A 80 -8.03 9.58 -19.68
N TRP A 81 -9.23 9.91 -20.17
CA TRP A 81 -10.11 8.95 -20.83
C TRP A 81 -9.56 8.40 -22.15
N ILE A 82 -8.86 9.24 -22.93
CA ILE A 82 -8.23 8.83 -24.18
C ILE A 82 -7.03 7.93 -23.89
N ALA A 83 -6.15 8.35 -22.98
CA ALA A 83 -4.95 7.61 -22.60
C ALA A 83 -5.28 6.23 -22.01
N ALA A 84 -6.34 6.10 -21.22
CA ALA A 84 -6.79 4.81 -20.69
C ALA A 84 -7.26 3.82 -21.78
N ARG A 85 -7.64 4.32 -22.97
CA ARG A 85 -8.13 3.49 -24.09
C ARG A 85 -7.07 3.20 -25.14
N THR A 86 -5.96 3.93 -25.15
CA THR A 86 -4.88 3.77 -26.13
C THR A 86 -3.63 3.20 -25.47
N PRO A 87 -3.23 1.95 -25.79
CA PRO A 87 -2.08 1.29 -25.17
C PRO A 87 -0.71 1.87 -25.58
N ILE A 88 -0.70 3.04 -26.22
CA ILE A 88 0.50 3.70 -26.78
C ILE A 88 1.14 4.65 -25.75
N TRP A 89 0.37 5.12 -24.76
CA TRP A 89 0.78 6.18 -23.82
C TRP A 89 1.06 5.72 -22.39
N LEU A 90 0.96 4.41 -22.13
CA LEU A 90 1.40 3.78 -20.89
C LEU A 90 2.75 3.10 -21.18
N ARG A 91 3.82 3.89 -21.26
CA ARG A 91 5.19 3.37 -21.34
C ARG A 91 6.17 4.31 -20.67
#